data_AF-A0A520X7Q9-F1
#
_entry.id   AF-A0A520X7Q9-F1
#
_cell.length_a   1.000
_cell.length_b   1.000
_cell.length_c   1.000
_cell.angle_alpha   90.00
_cell.angle_beta   90.00
_cell.angle_gamma   90.00
#
_symmetry.space_group_name_H-M   'P 1'
#
loop_
_entity.id
_entity.type
_entity.pdbx_description
1 polymer ?
#
loop_
_entity_poly.entity_id
_entity_poly.type
_entity_poly.pdbx_seq_one_letter_code
_entity_poly.pdbx_strand_id
1 'polypeptide(L)'
;MNLVFASASALEAATLTVTLPDGIELAGFPGQREITWQTSLAEGKNLLPLELIALTPVGGEVFARLEHDDRDRTFRLRIEVS
;
A
#
# COMPACT_ATOMS: atom_id res chain seq x y z
N MET A 1 0.39 7.67 6.10
CA MET A 1 0.27 7.93 4.64
C MET A 1 -1.04 7.34 4.16
N ASN A 2 -1.66 7.89 3.11
CA ASN A 2 -2.91 7.33 2.56
C ASN A 2 -2.70 6.88 1.12
N LEU A 3 -3.03 5.63 0.82
CA LEU A 3 -3.19 5.16 -0.55
C LEU A 3 -4.59 5.56 -1.01
N VAL A 4 -4.65 6.17 -2.20
CA VAL A 4 -5.91 6.62 -2.81
C VAL A 4 -6.17 5.78 -4.05
N PHE A 5 -7.22 4.97 -4.02
CA PHE A 5 -7.62 4.15 -5.16
C PHE A 5 -8.93 4.67 -5.75
N ALA A 6 -8.91 5.02 -7.03
CA ALA A 6 -10.14 5.26 -7.79
C ALA A 6 -10.55 3.96 -8.48
N SER A 7 -11.73 3.45 -8.13
CA SER A 7 -12.32 2.26 -8.74
C SER A 7 -13.55 2.62 -9.57
N ALA A 8 -13.66 2.02 -10.76
CA ALA A 8 -14.82 2.22 -11.63
C ALA A 8 -16.05 1.39 -11.21
N SER A 9 -15.86 0.41 -10.33
CA SER A 9 -16.90 -0.44 -9.75
C SER A 9 -16.47 -0.89 -8.35
N ALA A 10 -17.39 -1.42 -7.55
CA ALA A 10 -17.00 -2.11 -6.33
C ALA A 10 -16.12 -3.33 -6.66
N LEU A 11 -15.08 -3.56 -5.86
CA LEU A 11 -14.18 -4.71 -5.93
C LEU A 11 -14.22 -5.42 -4.57
N GLU A 12 -14.52 -6.70 -4.56
CA GLU A 12 -14.59 -7.49 -3.33
C GLU A 12 -13.37 -8.39 -3.22
N ALA A 13 -12.77 -8.48 -2.04
CA ALA A 13 -11.62 -9.35 -1.79
C ALA A 13 -10.42 -9.13 -2.75
N ALA A 14 -10.20 -7.88 -3.17
CA ALA A 14 -9.00 -7.48 -3.90
C ALA A 14 -7.75 -7.71 -3.04
N THR A 15 -6.69 -8.21 -3.64
CA THR A 15 -5.41 -8.46 -2.97
C THR A 15 -4.54 -7.22 -3.08
N LEU A 16 -4.17 -6.64 -1.94
CA LEU A 16 -3.24 -5.53 -1.85
C LEU A 16 -1.91 -6.05 -1.32
N THR A 17 -0.85 -5.88 -2.11
CA THR A 17 0.53 -6.13 -1.73
C THR A 17 1.26 -4.80 -1.59
N VAL A 18 1.90 -4.58 -0.45
CA VAL A 18 2.73 -3.41 -0.18
C VAL A 18 4.17 -3.84 0.02
N THR A 19 5.06 -3.32 -0.81
CA THR A 19 6.52 -3.49 -0.69
C THR A 19 7.14 -2.20 -0.16
N LEU A 20 7.90 -2.32 0.93
CA LEU A 20 8.50 -1.21 1.65
C LEU A 20 10.01 -1.13 1.37
N PRO A 21 10.58 0.09 1.34
CA PRO A 21 12.02 0.27 1.23
C PRO A 21 12.70 -0.10 2.55
N ASP A 22 14.03 -0.24 2.52
CA ASP A 22 14.83 -0.38 3.73
C ASP A 22 14.61 0.81 4.69
N GLY A 23 14.63 0.53 5.99
CA GLY A 23 14.48 1.56 7.02
C GLY A 23 13.06 2.09 7.22
N ILE A 24 12.04 1.56 6.53
CA ILE A 24 10.62 1.86 6.76
C ILE A 24 9.86 0.59 7.13
N GLU A 25 9.03 0.60 8.16
CA GLU A 25 8.14 -0.49 8.55
C GLU A 25 6.66 -0.12 8.40
N LEU A 26 5.81 -1.13 8.28
CA LEU A 26 4.36 -0.98 8.41
C LEU A 26 3.95 -1.39 9.83
N ALA A 27 3.19 -0.54 10.51
CA ALA A 27 2.70 -0.82 11.86
C ALA A 27 1.94 -2.15 11.89
N GLY A 28 2.25 -3.00 12.88
CA GLY A 28 1.69 -4.36 13.00
C GLY A 28 2.44 -5.44 12.21
N PHE A 29 3.39 -5.08 11.35
CA PHE A 29 4.18 -6.02 10.54
C PHE A 29 5.71 -5.76 10.69
N PRO A 30 6.26 -5.83 11.92
CA PRO A 30 7.67 -5.53 12.15
C PRO A 30 8.59 -6.48 11.38
N GLY A 31 9.68 -5.95 10.82
CA GLY A 31 10.65 -6.69 10.01
C GLY A 31 10.16 -7.14 8.63
N GLN A 32 8.88 -7.01 8.31
CA GLN A 32 8.35 -7.42 7.00
C GLN A 32 8.60 -6.33 5.96
N ARG A 33 9.03 -6.74 4.76
CA ARG A 33 9.27 -5.85 3.61
C ARG A 33 8.15 -5.93 2.58
N GLU A 34 7.49 -7.08 2.48
CA GLU A 34 6.35 -7.30 1.61
C GLU A 34 5.20 -7.82 2.45
N ILE A 35 4.07 -7.10 2.41
CA ILE A 35 2.87 -7.41 3.18
C ILE A 35 1.71 -7.53 2.20
N THR A 36 1.01 -8.66 2.24
CA THR A 36 -0.11 -8.96 1.35
C THR A 36 -1.36 -9.27 2.17
N TRP A 37 -2.47 -8.61 1.85
CA TRP A 37 -3.77 -8.84 2.49
C TRP A 37 -4.93 -8.60 1.53
N GLN A 38 -6.11 -9.09 1.88
CA GLN A 38 -7.34 -8.82 1.14
C GLN A 38 -8.06 -7.58 1.67
N THR A 39 -8.61 -6.79 0.76
CA THR A 39 -9.42 -5.60 1.05
C THR A 39 -10.55 -5.48 0.04
N SER A 40 -11.58 -4.71 0.36
CA SER A 40 -12.66 -4.39 -0.58
C SER A 40 -12.64 -2.90 -0.89
N LEU A 41 -12.90 -2.55 -2.14
CA LEU A 41 -13.03 -1.17 -2.61
C LEU A 41 -14.48 -0.90 -2.98
N ALA A 42 -15.01 0.24 -2.55
CA ALA A 42 -16.26 0.77 -3.08
C ALA A 42 -16.05 1.35 -4.49
N GLU A 43 -17.14 1.52 -5.24
CA GLU A 43 -17.10 2.35 -6.45
C GLU A 43 -16.70 3.79 -6.10
N GLY A 44 -15.85 4.41 -6.91
CA GLY A 44 -15.33 5.76 -6.68
C GLY A 44 -14.02 5.77 -5.89
N LYS A 45 -13.86 6.75 -4.99
CA LYS A 45 -12.59 7.04 -4.31
C LYS A 45 -12.51 6.31 -2.97
N ASN A 46 -11.50 5.47 -2.82
CA ASN A 46 -11.21 4.72 -1.60
C ASN A 46 -9.92 5.24 -0.96
N LEU A 47 -9.94 5.35 0.37
CA LEU A 47 -8.80 5.75 1.18
C LEU A 47 -8.37 4.56 2.04
N LEU A 48 -7.17 4.06 1.78
CA LEU A 48 -6.55 3.01 2.58
C LEU A 48 -5.37 3.61 3.35
N PRO A 49 -5.54 3.90 4.64
CA PRO A 49 -4.46 4.45 5.46
C PRO A 49 -3.39 3.39 5.73
N LEU A 50 -2.13 3.79 5.57
CA LEU A 50 -0.95 3.04 5.97
C LEU A 50 -0.20 3.82 7.03
N GLU A 51 -0.04 3.20 8.21
CA GLU A 51 0.78 3.73 9.28
C GLU A 51 2.21 3.21 9.12
N LEU A 52 3.08 4.09 8.64
CA LEU A 52 4.47 3.76 8.38
C LEU A 52 5.37 4.27 9.50
N ILE A 53 6.32 3.44 9.91
CA ILE A 53 7.28 3.72 10.96
C ILE A 53 8.66 3.87 10.30
N ALA A 54 9.29 5.03 10.46
CA ALA A 54 10.65 5.24 9.99
C ALA A 54 11.66 4.74 11.03
N LEU A 55 12.48 3.77 10.66
CA LEU A 55 13.60 3.26 11.46
C LEU A 55 14.91 4.01 11.19
N THR A 56 14.99 4.67 10.03
CA THR A 56 16.17 5.44 9.61
C THR A 56 15.72 6.78 9.03
N PRO A 57 16.60 7.80 8.97
CA PRO A 57 16.29 9.08 8.31
C PRO A 57 16.31 8.98 6.78
N VAL A 58 16.52 7.78 6.22
CA VAL A 58 16.51 7.55 4.78
C VAL A 58 15.09 7.22 4.37
N GLY A 59 14.53 8.06 3.48
CA GLY A 59 13.27 7.78 2.81
C GLY A 59 13.42 6.68 1.75
N GLY A 60 12.44 6.55 0.88
CA GLY A 60 12.50 5.53 -0.16
C GLY A 60 11.21 5.43 -0.94
N GLU A 61 11.04 4.31 -1.62
CA GLU A 61 9.88 4.09 -2.47
C GLU A 61 9.04 2.93 -1.94
N VAL A 62 7.78 3.21 -1.70
CA VAL A 62 6.77 2.21 -1.39
C VAL A 62 6.05 1.85 -2.68
N PHE A 63 5.97 0.56 -2.96
CA PHE A 63 5.17 0.02 -4.04
C PHE A 63 3.91 -0.61 -3.47
N ALA A 64 2.77 -0.24 -4.02
CA ALA A 64 1.49 -0.85 -3.67
C ALA A 64 0.90 -1.45 -4.94
N ARG A 65 0.67 -2.76 -4.94
CA ARG A 65 0.03 -3.49 -6.04
C ARG A 65 -1.35 -3.96 -5.59
N LEU A 66 -2.37 -3.57 -6.33
CA LEU A 66 -3.75 -4.02 -6.12
C LEU A 66 -4.14 -4.97 -7.25
N GLU A 67 -4.53 -6.19 -6.90
CA GLU A 67 -4.93 -7.25 -7.82
C GLU A 67 -6.40 -7.64 -7.55
N HIS A 68 -7.21 -7.74 -8.59
CA HIS A 68 -8.57 -8.26 -8.52
C HIS A 68 -8.92 -8.93 -9.85
N ASP A 69 -9.28 -10.21 -9.81
CA ASP A 69 -9.40 -11.08 -10.99
C ASP A 69 -8.14 -11.02 -11.87
N ASP A 70 -8.30 -10.82 -13.18
CA ASP A 70 -7.19 -10.71 -14.15
C ASP A 70 -6.65 -9.27 -14.32
N ARG A 71 -6.89 -8.39 -13.33
CA ARG A 71 -6.47 -6.99 -13.38
C ARG A 71 -5.55 -6.67 -12.22
N ASP A 72 -4.43 -6.03 -12.53
CA ASP A 72 -3.53 -5.45 -11.53
C ASP A 72 -3.29 -3.96 -11.78
N ARG A 73 -3.03 -3.24 -10.68
CA ARG A 73 -2.58 -1.84 -10.71
C ARG A 73 -1.45 -1.66 -9.71
N THR A 74 -0.35 -1.10 -10.17
CA THR A 74 0.80 -0.76 -9.32
C THR A 74 0.90 0.74 -9.12
N PHE A 75 1.12 1.14 -7.88
CA PHE A 75 1.30 2.51 -7.44
C PHE A 75 2.67 2.65 -6.80
N ARG A 76 3.37 3.73 -7.10
CA ARG A 76 4.69 4.04 -6.56
C ARG A 76 4.60 5.35 -5.79
N LEU A 77 4.93 5.31 -4.51
CA LEU A 77 4.90 6.46 -3.62
C LEU A 77 6.31 6.70 -3.09
N ARG A 78 6.77 7.94 -3.23
CA ARG A 78 8.04 8.37 -2.63
C ARG A 78 7.78 8.85 -1.21
N ILE A 79 8.57 8.34 -0.28
CA ILE A 79 8.60 8.76 1.11
C ILE A 79 9.84 9.60 1.32
N GLU A 80 9.65 10.76 1.92
CA GLU A 80 10.70 11.64 2.38
C GLU A 80 10.62 11.70 3.91
N VAL A 81 11.74 11.50 4.58
CA VAL A 81 11.86 11.62 6.03
C VAL A 81 12.58 12.95 6.28
N SER A 82 11.88 13.90 6.87
CA SER A 82 12.36 15.26 7.18
C SER A 82 12.64 15.44 8.66
#